data_AF-A0A109N0I2-F1
#
_entry.id   AF-A0A109N0I2-F1
#
_cell.length_a   1.000
_cell.length_b   1.000
_cell.length_c   1.000
_cell.angle_alpha   90.00
_cell.angle_beta   90.00
_cell.angle_gamma   90.00
#
_symmetry.space_group_name_H-M   'P 1'
#
loop_
_entity.id
_entity.type
_entity.pdbx_description
1 polymer ?
#
loop_
_entity_poly.entity_id
_entity_poly.type
_entity_poly.pdbx_seq_one_letter_code
_entity_poly.pdbx_strand_id
1 'polypeptide(L)'
;MNVSRLLTNGLIFGTMLLLSACNNTIKPDEHNQEKNPVTNERSDKSAAETQDAEGIETGVAEVVQSINALVTEGSAEADPEKIQELGKKVSSDWDSIEKQVEDDFPDWYERIEKNLYPLIGESGNPEKDTEKIEELSKAAIEDLQLFLKEVN
;
A
#
# COMPACT_ATOMS: atom_id res chain seq x y z
N MET A 1 3.16 55.80 8.35
CA MET A 1 3.98 55.03 9.32
C MET A 1 4.36 53.73 8.68
N ASN A 2 5.66 53.50 8.60
CA ASN A 2 6.33 52.31 8.07
C ASN A 2 5.98 51.07 8.91
N VAL A 3 5.97 49.87 8.30
CA VAL A 3 7.14 48.97 8.36
C VAL A 3 6.97 47.81 7.37
N SER A 4 7.87 47.76 6.39
CA SER A 4 8.19 46.57 5.61
C SER A 4 8.79 45.50 6.51
N ARG A 5 8.44 44.23 6.28
CA ARG A 5 9.29 43.08 6.64
C ARG A 5 9.34 42.10 5.49
N LEU A 6 10.41 42.22 4.72
CA LEU A 6 10.98 41.15 3.89
C LEU A 6 11.49 40.04 4.83
N LEU A 7 11.14 38.79 4.54
CA LEU A 7 11.88 37.63 5.00
C LEU A 7 12.27 36.80 3.77
N THR A 8 13.54 36.95 3.42
CA THR A 8 14.30 36.17 2.45
C THR A 8 15.08 35.06 3.16
N ASN A 9 15.34 33.97 2.43
CA ASN A 9 16.31 32.88 2.68
C ASN A 9 15.78 31.67 3.49
N GLY A 10 15.99 30.42 3.08
CA GLY A 10 16.89 29.92 2.04
C GLY A 10 16.63 28.47 1.64
N LEU A 11 16.85 28.24 0.35
CA LEU A 11 16.93 26.96 -0.33
C LEU A 11 18.30 26.32 0.01
N ILE A 12 18.32 25.14 0.62
CA ILE A 12 19.50 24.25 0.58
C ILE A 12 19.00 22.84 0.25
N PHE A 13 18.90 22.55 -1.05
CA PHE A 13 18.90 21.20 -1.57
C PHE A 13 20.34 20.69 -1.49
N GLY A 14 20.66 19.99 -0.40
CA GLY A 14 21.94 19.30 -0.22
C GLY A 14 21.92 17.96 -0.93
N THR A 15 22.46 17.92 -2.14
CA THR A 15 22.78 16.70 -2.87
C THR A 15 23.88 15.91 -2.15
N MET A 16 23.62 14.65 -1.79
CA MET A 16 24.69 13.70 -1.48
C MET A 16 24.43 12.37 -2.19
N LEU A 17 24.76 12.35 -3.48
CA LEU A 17 25.02 11.13 -4.24
C LEU A 17 26.36 10.55 -3.75
N LEU A 18 26.32 9.41 -3.06
CA LEU A 18 27.50 8.57 -2.85
C LEU A 18 27.42 7.38 -3.80
N LEU A 19 28.02 7.55 -4.98
CA LEU A 19 28.42 6.45 -5.86
C LEU A 19 29.77 5.91 -5.36
N SER A 20 29.74 4.79 -4.64
CA SER A 20 30.96 4.02 -4.34
C SER A 20 31.07 2.81 -5.27
N ALA A 21 31.87 3.04 -6.31
CA ALA A 21 32.82 2.17 -6.99
C ALA A 21 32.65 0.64 -6.89
N CYS A 22 32.57 0.04 -8.08
CA CYS A 22 32.85 -1.36 -8.37
C CYS A 22 34.21 -1.78 -7.79
N ASN A 23 34.28 -3.00 -7.22
CA ASN A 23 35.55 -3.69 -7.07
C ASN A 23 35.42 -5.12 -7.59
N ASN A 24 35.79 -5.30 -8.86
CA ASN A 24 36.03 -6.61 -9.46
C ASN A 24 37.40 -7.11 -9.00
N THR A 25 37.43 -8.15 -8.16
CA THR A 25 38.64 -8.96 -7.97
C THR A 25 38.57 -10.14 -8.92
N ILE A 26 39.35 -10.04 -9.99
CA ILE A 26 39.73 -11.16 -10.85
C ILE A 26 40.77 -11.98 -10.08
N LYS A 27 40.51 -13.28 -9.89
CA LYS A 27 41.55 -14.31 -9.71
C LYS A 27 41.43 -15.30 -10.89
N PRO A 28 42.54 -15.72 -11.52
CA PRO A 28 42.52 -16.60 -12.67
C PRO A 28 42.66 -18.10 -12.32
N ASP A 29 42.38 -18.90 -13.35
CA ASP A 29 42.63 -20.34 -13.62
C ASP A 29 41.60 -21.37 -13.10
N GLU A 30 40.69 -21.87 -13.96
CA GLU A 30 40.81 -23.02 -14.90
C GLU A 30 40.59 -24.38 -14.16
N HIS A 31 39.75 -25.35 -14.55
CA HIS A 31 39.18 -25.80 -15.82
C HIS A 31 38.06 -26.84 -15.55
N ASN A 32 36.88 -26.74 -16.18
CA ASN A 32 36.24 -27.87 -16.92
C ASN A 32 34.90 -27.49 -17.56
N GLN A 33 34.83 -27.69 -18.88
CA GLN A 33 33.63 -27.89 -19.71
C GLN A 33 32.74 -28.99 -19.11
N GLU A 34 31.42 -29.03 -19.27
CA GLU A 34 30.61 -29.14 -20.49
C GLU A 34 29.16 -29.18 -19.94
N LYS A 35 28.13 -28.48 -20.41
CA LYS A 35 27.34 -28.74 -21.62
C LYS A 35 25.92 -28.21 -21.32
N ASN A 36 25.46 -27.17 -22.01
CA ASN A 36 24.03 -26.90 -22.08
C ASN A 36 23.37 -27.92 -23.04
N PRO A 37 22.08 -28.21 -22.87
CA PRO A 37 21.14 -27.48 -23.72
C PRO A 37 19.95 -26.89 -22.98
N VAL A 38 19.57 -25.73 -23.49
CA VAL A 38 18.37 -24.92 -23.25
C VAL A 38 17.09 -25.71 -23.60
N THR A 39 15.97 -25.20 -23.08
CA THR A 39 14.55 -25.47 -23.43
C THR A 39 13.94 -26.57 -22.55
N ASN A 40 12.93 -26.32 -21.71
CA ASN A 40 11.73 -25.50 -21.91
C ASN A 40 11.11 -25.22 -20.52
N GLU A 41 11.35 -24.06 -19.91
CA GLU A 41 10.44 -23.59 -18.85
C GLU A 41 9.19 -23.06 -19.54
N ARG A 42 8.29 -24.00 -19.83
CA ARG A 42 6.89 -23.67 -20.04
C ARG A 42 6.45 -23.10 -18.71
N SER A 43 6.41 -21.77 -18.64
CA SER A 43 5.71 -21.00 -17.62
C SER A 43 4.31 -21.60 -17.48
N ASP A 44 4.12 -22.47 -16.49
CA ASP A 44 2.81 -22.79 -15.95
C ASP A 44 2.37 -21.57 -15.13
N LYS A 45 2.06 -20.48 -15.83
CA LYS A 45 1.41 -19.30 -15.24
C LYS A 45 0.03 -19.63 -14.68
N SER A 46 -0.59 -20.70 -15.16
CA SER A 46 -2.00 -20.99 -14.91
C SER A 46 -2.32 -21.52 -13.51
N ALA A 47 -1.34 -21.93 -12.70
CA ALA A 47 -1.59 -22.47 -11.35
C ALA A 47 -1.11 -21.56 -10.21
N ALA A 48 -0.13 -20.69 -10.46
CA ALA A 48 0.29 -19.66 -9.50
C ALA A 48 -0.72 -18.50 -9.50
N GLU A 49 -1.14 -18.03 -10.68
CA GLU A 49 -2.11 -16.93 -10.82
C GLU A 49 -3.45 -17.21 -10.10
N THR A 50 -3.87 -18.48 -9.99
CA THR A 50 -5.13 -18.83 -9.30
C THR A 50 -5.00 -18.90 -7.77
N GLN A 51 -3.84 -19.29 -7.23
CA GLN A 51 -3.62 -19.31 -5.79
C GLN A 51 -3.40 -17.90 -5.24
N ASP A 52 -2.76 -17.04 -6.05
CA ASP A 52 -2.48 -15.66 -5.73
C ASP A 52 -3.77 -14.80 -5.76
N ALA A 53 -4.72 -15.11 -6.67
CA ALA A 53 -6.02 -14.44 -6.75
C ALA A 53 -6.95 -14.78 -5.57
N GLU A 54 -7.06 -16.04 -5.13
CA GLU A 54 -7.87 -16.42 -3.95
C GLU A 54 -7.39 -15.70 -2.66
N GLY A 55 -6.08 -15.46 -2.55
CA GLY A 55 -5.49 -14.70 -1.44
C GLY A 55 -5.89 -13.22 -1.45
N ILE A 56 -5.84 -12.57 -2.62
CA ILE A 56 -6.27 -11.17 -2.79
C ILE A 56 -7.76 -11.02 -2.51
N GLU A 57 -8.61 -11.89 -3.06
CA GLU A 57 -10.07 -11.82 -2.83
C GLU A 57 -10.41 -11.90 -1.34
N THR A 58 -9.78 -12.83 -0.63
CA THR A 58 -9.97 -13.01 0.81
C THR A 58 -9.49 -11.79 1.58
N GLY A 59 -8.28 -11.30 1.31
CA GLY A 59 -7.73 -10.13 2.01
C GLY A 59 -8.54 -8.85 1.74
N VAL A 60 -9.00 -8.63 0.51
CA VAL A 60 -9.87 -7.49 0.20
C VAL A 60 -11.19 -7.58 0.96
N ALA A 61 -11.78 -8.77 1.08
CA ALA A 61 -12.99 -8.98 1.87
C ALA A 61 -12.76 -8.67 3.37
N GLU A 62 -11.60 -9.03 3.93
CA GLU A 62 -11.22 -8.70 5.31
C GLU A 62 -11.06 -7.19 5.52
N VAL A 63 -10.38 -6.48 4.60
CA VAL A 63 -10.26 -5.01 4.63
C VAL A 63 -11.64 -4.36 4.59
N VAL A 64 -12.51 -4.79 3.67
CA VAL A 64 -13.89 -4.27 3.57
C VAL A 64 -14.68 -4.53 4.85
N GLN A 65 -14.52 -5.70 5.48
CA GLN A 65 -15.16 -6.01 6.75
C GLN A 65 -14.70 -5.05 7.86
N SER A 66 -13.39 -4.78 7.95
CA SER A 66 -12.83 -3.85 8.94
C SER A 66 -13.29 -2.42 8.72
N ILE A 67 -13.40 -1.95 7.48
CA ILE A 67 -13.95 -0.62 7.16
C ILE A 67 -15.44 -0.54 7.55
N ASN A 68 -16.22 -1.58 7.29
CA ASN A 68 -17.63 -1.61 7.71
C ASN A 68 -17.80 -1.57 9.24
N ALA A 69 -16.91 -2.25 9.99
CA ALA A 69 -16.88 -2.17 11.44
C ALA A 69 -16.55 -0.74 11.90
N LEU A 70 -15.59 -0.08 11.25
CA LEU A 70 -15.24 1.32 11.50
C LEU A 70 -16.41 2.28 11.27
N VAL A 71 -17.15 2.12 10.16
CA VAL A 71 -18.37 2.90 9.88
C VAL A 71 -19.45 2.67 10.93
N THR A 72 -19.62 1.42 11.37
CA THR A 72 -20.62 1.07 12.40
C THR A 72 -20.31 1.73 13.73
N GLU A 73 -19.02 1.81 14.09
CA GLU A 73 -18.57 2.48 15.31
C GLU A 73 -18.66 3.99 15.18
N GLY A 74 -18.37 4.57 14.01
CA GLY A 74 -18.22 6.01 13.69
C GLY A 74 -19.42 6.94 13.91
N SER A 75 -20.36 6.60 14.78
CA SER A 75 -21.46 7.48 15.20
C SER A 75 -20.99 8.65 16.08
N ALA A 76 -21.84 9.66 16.30
CA ALA A 76 -21.52 10.80 17.16
C ALA A 76 -21.21 10.42 18.63
N GLU A 77 -21.62 9.23 19.08
CA GLU A 77 -21.34 8.69 20.42
C GLU A 77 -20.16 7.70 20.45
N ALA A 78 -19.41 7.57 19.35
CA ALA A 78 -18.36 6.57 19.19
C ALA A 78 -17.23 6.70 20.23
N ASP A 79 -16.77 5.55 20.70
CA ASP A 79 -15.57 5.45 21.53
C ASP A 79 -14.31 5.75 20.68
N PRO A 80 -13.57 6.84 20.98
CA PRO A 80 -12.35 7.16 20.25
C PRO A 80 -11.31 6.03 20.26
N GLU A 81 -11.19 5.29 21.36
CA GLU A 81 -10.24 4.17 21.44
C GLU A 81 -10.65 3.04 20.51
N LYS A 82 -11.97 2.79 20.39
CA LYS A 82 -12.49 1.76 19.51
C LYS A 82 -12.30 2.10 18.04
N ILE A 83 -12.54 3.36 17.65
CA ILE A 83 -12.26 3.85 16.30
C ILE A 83 -10.78 3.67 15.95
N GLN A 84 -9.87 4.02 16.87
CA GLN A 84 -8.42 3.86 16.64
C GLN A 84 -8.01 2.39 16.52
N GLU A 85 -8.60 1.50 17.32
CA GLU A 85 -8.37 0.05 17.21
C GLU A 85 -8.81 -0.47 15.84
N LEU A 86 -10.01 -0.07 15.38
CA LEU A 86 -10.54 -0.45 14.08
C LEU A 86 -9.71 0.13 12.92
N GLY A 87 -9.24 1.37 13.04
CA GLY A 87 -8.31 1.98 12.09
C GLY A 87 -7.00 1.21 11.93
N LYS A 88 -6.42 0.76 13.06
CA LYS A 88 -5.24 -0.13 13.05
C LYS A 88 -5.54 -1.48 12.41
N LYS A 89 -6.74 -2.02 12.62
CA LYS A 89 -7.16 -3.26 11.97
C LYS A 89 -7.28 -3.11 10.45
N VAL A 90 -7.86 -2.01 9.97
CA VAL A 90 -7.89 -1.68 8.54
C VAL A 90 -6.48 -1.65 7.95
N SER A 91 -5.54 -0.98 8.62
CA SER A 91 -4.13 -0.97 8.20
C SER A 91 -3.54 -2.38 8.16
N SER A 92 -3.70 -3.16 9.24
CA SER A 92 -3.12 -4.50 9.32
C SER A 92 -3.67 -5.46 8.27
N ASP A 93 -4.95 -5.38 7.94
CA ASP A 93 -5.54 -6.23 6.91
C ASP A 93 -5.05 -5.79 5.52
N TRP A 94 -4.93 -4.49 5.26
CA TRP A 94 -4.40 -3.97 3.99
C TRP A 94 -2.94 -4.35 3.79
N ASP A 95 -2.09 -4.15 4.80
CA ASP A 95 -0.66 -4.48 4.77
C ASP A 95 -0.42 -5.96 4.38
N SER A 96 -1.36 -6.85 4.70
CA SER A 96 -1.25 -8.28 4.41
C SER A 96 -1.32 -8.61 2.91
N ILE A 97 -1.97 -7.76 2.12
CA ILE A 97 -2.14 -7.90 0.67
C ILE A 97 -1.49 -6.76 -0.13
N GLU A 98 -1.11 -5.67 0.52
CA GLU A 98 -0.66 -4.42 -0.11
C GLU A 98 0.42 -4.67 -1.15
N LYS A 99 1.48 -5.40 -0.78
CA LYS A 99 2.62 -5.63 -1.66
C LYS A 99 2.23 -6.37 -2.94
N GLN A 100 1.32 -7.33 -2.82
CA GLN A 100 0.84 -8.10 -3.95
C GLN A 100 -0.06 -7.23 -4.86
N VAL A 101 -0.94 -6.41 -4.27
CA VAL A 101 -1.75 -5.47 -5.04
C VAL A 101 -0.89 -4.41 -5.74
N GLU A 102 0.17 -3.92 -5.10
CA GLU A 102 1.15 -2.99 -5.69
C GLU A 102 1.85 -3.61 -6.90
N ASP A 103 2.33 -4.85 -6.78
CA ASP A 103 3.12 -5.50 -7.82
C ASP A 103 2.26 -5.95 -9.01
N ASP A 104 1.08 -6.52 -8.75
CA ASP A 104 0.22 -7.12 -9.77
C ASP A 104 -0.81 -6.13 -10.35
N PHE A 105 -1.24 -5.13 -9.57
CA PHE A 105 -2.31 -4.19 -9.92
C PHE A 105 -1.98 -2.74 -9.53
N PRO A 106 -0.89 -2.14 -10.05
CA PRO A 106 -0.38 -0.83 -9.60
C PRO A 106 -1.39 0.32 -9.73
N ASP A 107 -2.20 0.33 -10.80
CA ASP A 107 -3.25 1.35 -10.98
C ASP A 107 -4.34 1.24 -9.90
N TRP A 108 -4.66 0.02 -9.48
CA TRP A 108 -5.62 -0.23 -8.41
C TRP A 108 -5.05 0.08 -7.04
N TYR A 109 -3.79 -0.28 -6.80
CA TYR A 109 -3.05 0.11 -5.61
C TYR A 109 -3.12 1.63 -5.39
N GLU A 110 -2.70 2.43 -6.38
CA GLU A 110 -2.74 3.89 -6.30
C GLU A 110 -4.15 4.43 -6.06
N ARG A 111 -5.15 3.83 -6.72
CA ARG A 111 -6.55 4.24 -6.57
C ARG A 111 -7.08 3.98 -5.16
N ILE A 112 -6.86 2.78 -4.63
CA ILE A 112 -7.36 2.36 -3.32
C ILE A 112 -6.71 3.21 -2.21
N GLU A 113 -5.40 3.40 -2.24
CA GLU A 113 -4.67 4.12 -1.20
C GLU A 113 -5.08 5.58 -1.05
N LYS A 114 -5.53 6.19 -2.15
CA LYS A 114 -6.02 7.57 -2.17
C LYS A 114 -7.12 7.82 -1.15
N ASN A 115 -7.93 6.81 -0.83
CA ASN A 115 -8.99 6.89 0.19
C ASN A 115 -8.63 6.11 1.45
N LEU A 116 -7.93 4.98 1.32
CA LEU A 116 -7.64 4.08 2.42
C LEU A 116 -6.65 4.66 3.44
N TYR A 117 -5.54 5.26 3.00
CA TYR A 117 -4.59 5.85 3.95
C TYR A 117 -5.10 7.10 4.65
N PRO A 118 -5.82 8.02 3.96
CA PRO A 118 -6.51 9.10 4.67
C PRO A 118 -7.53 8.59 5.70
N LEU A 119 -8.23 7.49 5.42
CA LEU A 119 -9.15 6.86 6.39
C LEU A 119 -8.40 6.36 7.63
N ILE A 120 -7.30 5.64 7.43
CA ILE A 120 -6.45 5.15 8.53
C ILE A 120 -5.91 6.34 9.34
N GLY A 121 -5.47 7.41 8.67
CA GLY A 121 -5.01 8.63 9.33
C GLY A 121 -6.09 9.31 10.17
N GLU A 122 -7.31 9.45 9.65
CA GLU A 122 -8.42 10.10 10.36
C GLU A 122 -8.95 9.22 11.52
N SER A 123 -9.03 7.91 11.32
CA SER A 123 -9.40 6.99 12.41
C SER A 123 -8.36 6.93 13.54
N GLY A 124 -7.10 7.27 13.25
CA GLY A 124 -6.05 7.45 14.26
C GLY A 124 -6.13 8.77 15.03
N ASN A 125 -6.99 9.71 14.62
CA ASN A 125 -7.07 11.04 15.20
C ASN A 125 -7.94 11.05 16.47
N PRO A 126 -7.42 11.53 17.63
CA PRO A 126 -8.21 11.64 18.87
C PRO A 126 -9.44 12.57 18.75
N GLU A 127 -9.35 13.62 17.92
CA GLU A 127 -10.46 14.56 17.73
C GLU A 127 -11.54 14.01 16.80
N LYS A 128 -11.20 13.00 15.98
CA LYS A 128 -12.02 12.27 15.00
C LYS A 128 -13.04 13.13 14.22
N ASP A 129 -12.83 13.24 12.92
CA ASP A 129 -13.88 13.73 12.03
C ASP A 129 -14.76 12.56 11.55
N THR A 130 -15.90 12.33 12.22
CA THR A 130 -16.80 11.20 11.91
C THR A 130 -17.42 11.29 10.52
N GLU A 131 -17.68 12.51 10.02
CA GLU A 131 -18.20 12.72 8.67
C GLU A 131 -17.15 12.31 7.64
N LYS A 132 -15.91 12.75 7.85
CA LYS A 132 -14.78 12.37 6.98
C LYS A 132 -14.44 10.88 7.05
N ILE A 133 -14.53 10.25 8.23
CA ILE A 133 -14.40 8.78 8.36
C ILE A 133 -15.47 8.08 7.51
N GLU A 134 -16.72 8.53 7.57
CA GLU A 134 -17.81 7.94 6.78
C GLU A 134 -17.60 8.12 5.27
N GLU A 135 -17.22 9.33 4.81
CA GLU A 135 -16.95 9.62 3.40
C GLU A 135 -15.80 8.78 2.84
N LEU A 136 -14.66 8.77 3.55
CA LEU A 136 -13.49 8.00 3.13
C LEU A 136 -13.76 6.49 3.16
N SER A 137 -14.53 6.01 4.15
CA SER A 137 -14.92 4.61 4.23
C SER A 137 -15.76 4.18 3.02
N LYS A 138 -16.75 4.99 2.62
CA LYS A 138 -17.58 4.70 1.44
C LYS A 138 -16.73 4.64 0.17
N ALA A 139 -15.85 5.62 -0.03
CA ALA A 139 -14.98 5.68 -1.20
C ALA A 139 -14.01 4.50 -1.25
N ALA A 140 -13.36 4.17 -0.13
CA ALA A 140 -12.45 3.02 -0.05
C ALA A 140 -13.18 1.68 -0.29
N ILE A 141 -14.38 1.49 0.28
CA ILE A 141 -15.20 0.30 0.03
C ILE A 141 -15.58 0.20 -1.46
N GLU A 142 -15.99 1.31 -2.09
CA GLU A 142 -16.32 1.31 -3.51
C GLU A 142 -15.11 0.94 -4.38
N ASP A 143 -13.94 1.49 -4.10
CA ASP A 143 -12.71 1.16 -4.81
C ASP A 143 -12.35 -0.32 -4.64
N LEU A 144 -12.37 -0.85 -3.42
CA LEU A 144 -12.11 -2.27 -3.11
C LEU A 144 -13.13 -3.21 -3.78
N GLN A 145 -14.40 -2.83 -3.83
CA GLN A 145 -15.44 -3.63 -4.50
C GLN A 145 -15.32 -3.62 -6.01
N LEU A 146 -14.84 -2.52 -6.60
CA LEU A 146 -14.56 -2.49 -8.02
C LEU A 146 -13.29 -3.27 -8.34
N PHE A 147 -12.28 -3.23 -7.47
CA PHE A 147 -11.08 -4.06 -7.58
C PHE A 147 -11.42 -5.55 -7.54
N LEU A 148 -12.33 -5.97 -6.65
CA LEU A 148 -12.82 -7.37 -6.62
C LEU A 148 -13.43 -7.83 -7.96
N LYS A 149 -13.97 -6.92 -8.78
CA LYS A 149 -14.50 -7.28 -10.12
C LYS A 149 -13.42 -7.41 -11.18
N GLU A 150 -12.22 -6.91 -10.93
CA GLU A 150 -11.07 -7.05 -11.83
C GLU A 150 -10.34 -8.38 -11.60
N VAL A 151 -10.25 -8.81 -10.34
CA VAL A 151 -9.54 -10.03 -9.95
C VAL A 151 -10.38 -11.31 -10.12
N ASN A 152 -11.70 -11.17 -10.26
CA ASN A 152 -12.68 -12.26 -10.35
C ASN A 152 -13.21 -12.46 -11.78
#